data_AF-A0A2I3GAQ9-F1
#
_entry.id   AF-A0A2I3GAQ9-F1
#
_cell.length_a   1.000
_cell.length_b   1.000
_cell.length_c   1.000
_cell.angle_alpha   90.00
_cell.angle_beta   90.00
_cell.angle_gamma   90.00
#
_symmetry.space_group_name_H-M   'P 1'
#
loop_
_entity.id
_entity.type
_entity.pdbx_description
1 polymer ?
#
loop_
_entity_poly.entity_id
_entity_poly.type
_entity_poly.pdbx_seq_one_letter_code
_entity_poly.pdbx_strand_id
1 'polypeptide(L)'
;MVISAGPWSSEKAEMNILEINKKSRPQLVENKQEFRNLQQKFLVTQVAYFLANGQNNYESEDRKDLMKSTLRDERLFMEEELSEQLRQYEVLVFSRERELTRLSVKLREGRDAARSLIRHLQALLTPDEPDESQGWDLREQLAEGCRLAQRLVRKLSPASYEDEDEDVKVEEAEIVEELCAP
;
A
#
# COMPACT_ATOMS: atom_id res chain seq x y z
N MET A 1 -3.35 40.60 -12.96
CA MET A 1 -2.10 39.88 -12.67
C MET A 1 -2.45 38.41 -12.52
N VAL A 2 -2.32 37.63 -13.59
CA VAL A 2 -2.69 36.20 -13.60
C VAL A 2 -1.45 35.40 -13.20
N ILE A 3 -1.49 34.80 -12.01
CA ILE A 3 -0.43 33.91 -11.54
C ILE A 3 -0.64 32.58 -12.26
N SER A 4 0.11 32.36 -13.34
CA SER A 4 0.19 31.06 -13.99
C SER A 4 0.93 30.12 -13.03
N ALA A 5 0.18 29.21 -12.40
CA ALA A 5 0.77 28.04 -11.76
C ALA A 5 1.24 27.10 -12.88
N GLY A 6 2.54 27.18 -13.20
CA GLY A 6 3.17 26.29 -14.17
C GLY A 6 3.05 24.81 -13.74
N PRO A 7 3.14 23.87 -14.70
CA PRO A 7 2.96 22.45 -14.44
C PRO A 7 4.03 21.96 -13.46
N TRP A 8 3.59 21.48 -12.31
CA TRP A 8 4.46 20.83 -11.33
C TRP A 8 5.11 19.63 -12.03
N SER A 9 6.43 19.70 -12.29
CA SER A 9 7.18 18.65 -13.00
C SER A 9 6.95 17.27 -12.34
N SER A 10 6.57 16.25 -13.12
CA SER A 10 6.31 14.90 -12.60
C SER A 10 7.55 14.31 -11.95
N GLU A 11 8.73 14.64 -12.48
CA GLU A 11 10.03 14.23 -11.97
C GLU A 11 10.30 14.79 -10.57
N LYS A 12 9.87 16.03 -10.30
CA LYS A 12 9.93 16.63 -8.95
C LYS A 12 8.96 15.96 -7.97
N ALA A 13 7.81 15.49 -8.45
CA ALA A 13 6.86 14.74 -7.64
C ALA A 13 7.36 13.32 -7.35
N GLU A 14 7.95 12.63 -8.33
CA GLU A 14 8.56 11.30 -8.19
C GLU A 14 9.77 11.33 -7.25
N MET A 15 10.64 12.34 -7.37
CA MET A 15 11.77 12.57 -6.45
C MET A 15 11.28 12.76 -5.01
N ASN A 16 10.21 13.54 -4.81
CA ASN A 16 9.59 13.73 -3.50
C ASN A 16 9.02 12.42 -2.94
N ILE A 17 8.35 11.60 -3.76
CA ILE A 17 7.78 10.32 -3.33
C ILE A 17 8.91 9.36 -2.90
N LEU A 18 9.99 9.28 -3.68
CA LEU A 18 11.13 8.42 -3.36
C LEU A 18 11.84 8.88 -2.07
N GLU A 19 12.01 10.18 -1.89
CA GLU A 19 12.64 10.75 -0.69
C GLU A 19 11.79 10.53 0.56
N ILE A 20 10.46 10.66 0.45
CA ILE A 20 9.51 10.35 1.52
C ILE A 20 9.55 8.86 1.85
N ASN A 21 9.58 7.97 0.85
CA ASN A 21 9.64 6.52 1.06
C ASN A 21 10.96 6.09 1.74
N LYS A 22 12.07 6.71 1.35
CA LYS A 22 13.39 6.47 1.96
C LYS A 22 13.44 6.89 3.43
N LYS A 23 12.72 7.96 3.81
CA LYS A 23 12.63 8.45 5.20
C LYS A 23 11.60 7.68 6.04
N SER A 24 10.48 7.23 5.45
CA SER A 24 9.40 6.57 6.18
C SER A 24 9.70 5.11 6.53
N ARG A 25 10.45 4.39 5.70
CA ARG A 25 10.87 3.00 5.99
C ARG A 25 11.63 2.83 7.31
N PRO A 26 12.70 3.58 7.60
CA PRO A 26 13.41 3.45 8.88
C PRO A 26 12.53 3.87 10.07
N GLN A 27 11.72 4.92 9.93
CA GLN A 27 10.77 5.34 10.97
C GLN A 27 9.72 4.27 11.28
N LEU A 28 9.27 3.53 10.27
CA LEU A 28 8.33 2.43 10.46
C LEU A 28 8.95 1.28 11.26
N VAL A 29 10.23 0.96 11.02
CA VAL A 29 10.96 -0.07 11.76
C VAL A 29 11.18 0.35 13.21
N GLU A 30 11.58 1.61 13.41
CA GLU A 30 11.78 2.21 14.74
C GLU A 30 10.47 2.22 15.55
N ASN A 31 9.37 2.70 14.97
CA ASN A 31 8.06 2.69 15.64
C ASN A 31 7.57 1.27 15.96
N LYS A 32 7.81 0.28 15.09
CA LYS A 32 7.48 -1.13 15.37
C LYS A 32 8.27 -1.66 16.56
N GLN A 33 9.54 -1.27 16.68
CA GLN A 33 10.37 -1.67 17.81
C GLN A 33 9.95 -0.97 19.10
N GLU A 34 9.66 0.34 19.05
CA GLU A 34 9.16 1.10 20.20
C GLU A 34 7.82 0.55 20.69
N PHE A 35 6.91 0.16 19.80
CA PHE A 35 5.65 -0.49 20.18
C PHE A 35 5.90 -1.79 20.95
N ARG A 36 6.81 -2.66 20.48
CA ARG A 36 7.19 -3.89 21.18
C ARG A 36 7.80 -3.59 22.56
N ASN A 37 8.69 -2.60 22.65
CA ASN A 37 9.30 -2.17 23.90
C ASN A 37 8.25 -1.66 24.90
N LEU A 38 7.26 -0.90 24.44
CA LEU A 38 6.20 -0.37 25.28
C LEU A 38 5.28 -1.47 25.80
N GLN A 39 4.92 -2.44 24.95
CA GLN A 39 4.17 -3.64 25.37
C GLN A 39 4.91 -4.43 26.44
N GLN A 40 6.23 -4.64 26.28
CA GLN A 40 7.04 -5.34 27.27
C GLN A 40 7.13 -4.56 28.58
N LYS A 41 7.34 -3.23 28.53
CA LYS A 41 7.35 -2.37 29.73
C LYS A 41 6.02 -2.41 30.47
N PHE A 42 4.90 -2.41 29.75
CA PHE A 42 3.56 -2.50 30.33
C PHE A 42 3.36 -3.83 31.07
N LEU A 43 3.71 -4.95 30.44
CA LEU A 43 3.65 -6.29 31.04
C LEU A 43 4.51 -6.38 32.31
N VAL A 44 5.76 -5.91 32.24
CA VAL A 44 6.67 -5.88 33.40
C VAL A 44 6.10 -5.03 34.52
N THR A 45 5.54 -3.86 34.21
CA THR A 45 4.93 -2.96 35.20
C THR A 45 3.70 -3.59 35.84
N GLN A 46 2.82 -4.24 35.06
CA GLN A 46 1.69 -4.98 35.61
C GLN A 46 2.14 -6.08 36.57
N VAL A 47 3.08 -6.93 36.15
CA VAL A 47 3.60 -8.02 36.99
C VAL A 47 4.24 -7.47 38.27
N ALA A 48 5.04 -6.40 38.18
CA ALA A 48 5.63 -5.75 39.34
C ALA A 48 4.57 -5.19 40.30
N TYR A 49 3.52 -4.56 39.77
CA TYR A 49 2.38 -4.07 40.56
C TYR A 49 1.65 -5.22 41.27
N PHE A 50 1.40 -6.34 40.58
CA PHE A 50 0.79 -7.53 41.20
C PHE A 50 1.66 -8.14 42.30
N LEU A 51 2.97 -8.23 42.08
CA LEU A 51 3.91 -8.76 43.07
C LEU A 51 4.02 -7.83 44.29
N ALA A 52 4.06 -6.51 44.08
CA ALA A 52 4.08 -5.52 45.15
C ALA A 52 2.79 -5.54 45.98
N ASN A 53 1.64 -5.73 45.32
CA ASN A 53 0.35 -5.82 46.00
C ASN A 53 0.08 -7.20 46.62
N GLY A 54 0.77 -8.25 46.16
CA GLY A 54 0.69 -9.61 46.71
C GLY A 54 1.40 -9.80 48.06
N GLN A 55 2.23 -8.84 48.49
CA GLN A 55 2.93 -8.91 49.79
C GLN A 55 2.10 -8.44 50.99
N ASN A 56 0.88 -7.92 50.80
CA ASN A 56 -0.01 -7.53 51.89
C ASN A 56 -1.00 -8.65 52.24
N ASN A 57 -0.58 -9.54 53.15
CA ASN A 57 -1.47 -10.51 53.80
C ASN A 57 -2.37 -9.77 54.80
N TYR A 58 -3.63 -9.53 54.44
CA TYR A 58 -4.84 -9.76 55.25
C TYR A 58 -6.06 -9.62 54.34
N GLU A 59 -6.90 -10.66 54.38
CA GLU A 59 -8.31 -10.84 53.99
C GLU A 59 -8.90 -10.09 52.79
N SER A 60 -9.67 -10.85 52.00
CA SER A 60 -10.94 -10.46 51.38
C SER A 60 -11.02 -11.10 50.00
N GLU A 61 -11.81 -12.15 49.89
CA GLU A 61 -12.32 -12.71 48.63
C GLU A 61 -12.83 -11.57 47.72
N ASP A 62 -13.41 -10.52 48.32
CA ASP A 62 -13.84 -9.29 47.64
C ASP A 62 -12.69 -8.52 46.96
N ARG A 63 -11.46 -8.49 47.50
CA ARG A 63 -10.31 -7.86 46.81
C ARG A 63 -9.90 -8.67 45.58
N LYS A 64 -9.95 -9.99 45.67
CA LYS A 64 -9.67 -10.90 44.55
C LYS A 64 -10.73 -10.76 43.47
N ASP A 65 -11.99 -10.68 43.87
CA ASP A 65 -13.13 -10.50 42.96
C ASP A 65 -13.12 -9.10 42.33
N LEU A 66 -12.79 -8.06 43.09
CA LEU A 66 -12.58 -6.70 42.57
C LEU A 66 -11.45 -6.68 41.54
N MET A 67 -10.31 -7.29 41.83
CA MET A 67 -9.20 -7.37 40.87
C MET A 67 -9.61 -8.12 39.60
N LYS A 68 -10.39 -9.20 39.75
CA LYS A 68 -10.89 -10.02 38.63
C LYS A 68 -11.98 -9.33 37.83
N SER A 69 -12.78 -8.45 38.43
CA SER A 69 -13.74 -7.60 37.71
C SER A 69 -13.02 -6.49 36.96
N THR A 70 -12.09 -5.77 37.60
CA THR A 70 -11.30 -4.72 36.94
C THR A 70 -10.53 -5.25 35.73
N LEU A 71 -9.88 -6.42 35.86
CA LEU A 71 -9.20 -7.06 34.72
C LEU A 71 -10.16 -7.48 33.58
N ARG A 72 -11.41 -7.83 33.91
CA ARG A 72 -12.42 -8.14 32.90
C ARG A 72 -12.92 -6.90 32.20
N ASP A 73 -13.16 -5.82 32.94
CA ASP A 73 -13.64 -4.55 32.41
C ASP A 73 -12.57 -3.91 31.50
N GLU A 74 -11.30 -3.92 31.93
CA GLU A 74 -10.17 -3.46 31.11
C GLU A 74 -10.07 -4.24 29.79
N ARG A 75 -10.25 -5.56 29.86
CA ARG A 75 -10.23 -6.43 28.67
C ARG A 75 -11.38 -6.10 27.73
N LEU A 76 -12.59 -5.93 28.26
CA LEU A 76 -13.77 -5.57 27.46
C LEU A 76 -13.61 -4.19 26.81
N PHE A 77 -13.06 -3.22 27.55
CA PHE A 77 -12.76 -1.89 27.03
C PHE A 77 -11.76 -1.94 25.87
N MET A 78 -10.66 -2.69 26.01
CA MET A 78 -9.68 -2.88 24.94
C MET A 78 -10.27 -3.63 23.73
N GLU A 79 -11.13 -4.62 23.95
CA GLU A 79 -11.80 -5.37 22.89
C GLU A 79 -12.80 -4.49 22.12
N GLU A 80 -13.55 -3.64 22.83
CA GLU A 80 -14.45 -2.65 22.24
C GLU A 80 -13.67 -1.63 21.40
N GLU A 81 -12.61 -1.04 21.94
CA GLU A 81 -11.75 -0.09 21.21
C GLU A 81 -11.14 -0.74 19.94
N LEU A 82 -10.64 -1.97 20.04
CA LEU A 82 -10.14 -2.70 18.88
C LEU A 82 -11.23 -3.00 17.86
N SER A 83 -12.44 -3.34 18.30
CA SER A 83 -13.58 -3.61 17.41
C SER A 83 -14.00 -2.36 16.65
N GLU A 84 -13.99 -1.20 17.29
CA GLU A 84 -14.28 0.09 16.67
C GLU A 84 -13.19 0.47 15.65
N GLN A 85 -11.92 0.29 16.00
CA GLN A 85 -10.80 0.50 15.08
C GLN A 85 -10.90 -0.41 13.86
N LEU A 86 -11.18 -1.70 14.05
CA LEU A 86 -11.37 -2.65 12.94
C LEU A 86 -12.51 -2.22 12.02
N ARG A 87 -13.63 -1.77 12.59
CA ARG A 87 -14.77 -1.27 11.81
C ARG A 87 -14.42 -0.01 11.00
N GLN A 88 -13.62 0.89 11.56
CA GLN A 88 -13.12 2.07 10.83
C GLN A 88 -12.19 1.66 9.68
N TYR A 89 -11.27 0.72 9.92
CA TYR A 89 -10.38 0.19 8.89
C TYR A 89 -11.16 -0.51 7.78
N GLU A 90 -12.19 -1.29 8.09
CA GLU A 90 -13.04 -1.94 7.11
C GLU A 90 -13.70 -0.92 6.17
N VAL A 91 -14.26 0.16 6.72
CA VAL A 91 -14.86 1.24 5.92
C VAL A 91 -13.81 1.91 5.01
N LEU A 92 -12.60 2.16 5.53
CA LEU A 92 -11.52 2.76 4.76
C LEU A 92 -11.05 1.84 3.63
N VAL A 93 -10.83 0.55 3.91
CA VAL A 93 -10.44 -0.46 2.92
C VAL A 93 -11.50 -0.57 1.82
N PHE A 94 -12.77 -0.67 2.20
CA PHE A 94 -13.87 -0.75 1.24
C PHE A 94 -13.96 0.50 0.36
N SER A 95 -13.77 1.68 0.95
CA SER A 95 -13.73 2.93 0.18
C SER A 95 -12.60 2.92 -0.85
N ARG A 96 -11.42 2.39 -0.46
CA ARG A 96 -10.25 2.32 -1.33
C ARG A 96 -10.41 1.30 -2.44
N GLU A 97 -10.97 0.14 -2.16
CA GLU A 97 -11.31 -0.89 -3.15
C GLU A 97 -12.27 -0.36 -4.21
N ARG A 98 -13.30 0.39 -3.77
CA ARG A 98 -14.25 1.04 -4.68
C ARG A 98 -13.59 2.09 -5.56
N GLU A 99 -12.65 2.88 -5.03
CA GLU A 99 -11.86 3.82 -5.83
C GLU A 99 -10.97 3.10 -6.86
N LEU A 100 -10.27 2.04 -6.45
CA LEU A 100 -9.44 1.23 -7.34
C LEU A 100 -10.27 0.61 -8.47
N THR A 101 -11.47 0.14 -8.16
CA THR A 101 -12.42 -0.37 -9.15
C THR A 101 -12.81 0.73 -10.15
N ARG A 102 -13.17 1.92 -9.65
CA ARG A 102 -13.50 3.08 -10.49
C ARG A 102 -12.35 3.49 -11.40
N LEU A 103 -11.11 3.51 -10.89
CA LEU A 103 -9.92 3.84 -11.67
C LEU A 103 -9.62 2.75 -12.72
N SER A 104 -9.80 1.48 -12.37
CA SER A 104 -9.60 0.35 -13.29
C SER A 104 -10.55 0.42 -14.49
N VAL A 105 -11.82 0.79 -14.26
CA VAL A 105 -12.79 1.03 -15.34
C VAL A 105 -12.32 2.18 -16.25
N LYS A 106 -11.92 3.32 -15.69
CA LYS A 106 -11.42 4.46 -16.48
C LYS A 106 -10.18 4.12 -17.30
N LEU A 107 -9.25 3.35 -16.74
CA LEU A 107 -8.06 2.88 -17.45
C LEU A 107 -8.45 1.98 -18.63
N ARG A 108 -9.43 1.10 -18.44
CA ARG A 108 -9.96 0.26 -19.52
C ARG A 108 -10.61 1.10 -20.62
N GLU A 109 -11.48 2.05 -20.26
CA GLU A 109 -12.11 2.97 -21.21
C GLU A 109 -11.08 3.77 -22.00
N GLY A 110 -10.05 4.32 -21.33
CA GLY A 110 -8.95 5.02 -21.98
C GLY A 110 -8.17 4.12 -22.94
N ARG A 111 -7.93 2.85 -22.57
CA ARG A 111 -7.28 1.85 -23.42
C ARG A 111 -8.13 1.52 -24.66
N ASP A 112 -9.44 1.36 -24.47
CA ASP A 112 -10.38 1.08 -25.56
C ASP A 112 -10.51 2.26 -26.53
N ALA A 113 -10.58 3.49 -26.01
CA ALA A 113 -10.56 4.71 -26.82
C ALA A 113 -9.26 4.82 -27.64
N ALA A 114 -8.10 4.55 -27.03
CA ALA A 114 -6.82 4.56 -27.72
C ALA A 114 -6.74 3.49 -28.83
N ARG A 115 -7.25 2.28 -28.58
CA ARG A 115 -7.36 1.25 -29.62
C ARG A 115 -8.28 1.69 -30.77
N SER A 116 -9.39 2.35 -30.46
CA SER A 116 -10.29 2.90 -31.49
C SER A 116 -9.57 3.96 -32.32
N LEU A 117 -8.84 4.88 -31.68
CA LEU A 117 -8.05 5.89 -32.36
C LEU A 117 -7.03 5.27 -33.31
N ILE A 118 -6.28 4.25 -32.86
CA ILE A 118 -5.32 3.52 -33.70
C ILE A 118 -6.01 2.97 -34.95
N ARG A 119 -7.17 2.31 -34.80
CA ARG A 119 -7.92 1.75 -35.94
C ARG A 119 -8.34 2.85 -36.93
N HIS A 120 -8.83 3.98 -36.45
CA HIS A 120 -9.23 5.09 -37.33
C HIS A 120 -8.04 5.71 -38.06
N LEU A 121 -6.93 5.95 -37.35
CA LEU A 121 -5.72 6.48 -37.97
C LEU A 121 -5.14 5.51 -39.01
N GLN A 122 -5.18 4.20 -38.74
CA GLN A 122 -4.76 3.17 -39.70
C GLN A 122 -5.67 3.12 -40.93
N ALA A 123 -6.98 3.27 -40.76
CA ALA A 123 -7.92 3.32 -41.89
C ALA A 123 -7.68 4.55 -42.80
N LEU A 124 -7.25 5.67 -42.22
CA LEU A 124 -6.87 6.87 -42.98
C LEU A 124 -5.49 6.72 -43.67
N LEU A 125 -4.63 5.81 -43.20
CA LEU A 125 -3.36 5.48 -43.83
C LEU A 125 -3.50 4.53 -45.03
N THR A 126 -4.67 3.92 -45.24
CA THR A 126 -4.92 3.00 -46.36
C THR A 126 -4.59 3.70 -47.69
N PRO A 127 -3.84 3.07 -48.60
CA PRO A 127 -3.39 3.69 -49.83
C PRO A 127 -4.53 3.66 -50.86
N ASP A 128 -5.50 4.55 -50.76
CA ASP A 128 -6.14 5.04 -51.98
C ASP A 128 -5.17 6.01 -52.68
N GLU A 129 -5.10 5.88 -54.01
CA GLU A 129 -4.10 6.43 -54.92
C GLU A 129 -3.66 7.86 -54.55
N PRO A 130 -2.37 8.12 -54.28
CA PRO A 130 -1.89 9.47 -54.06
C PRO A 130 -1.41 10.07 -55.38
N ASP A 131 -2.16 11.04 -55.90
CA ASP A 131 -1.57 12.15 -56.63
C ASP A 131 -1.13 13.21 -55.61
N GLU A 132 0.04 13.81 -55.85
CA GLU A 132 0.60 15.00 -55.20
C GLU A 132 1.36 14.89 -53.85
N SER A 133 2.54 15.53 -53.87
CA SER A 133 3.52 15.70 -52.79
C SER A 133 3.01 16.24 -51.44
N GLN A 134 1.83 16.87 -51.38
CA GLN A 134 1.24 17.35 -50.12
C GLN A 134 0.70 16.24 -49.21
N GLY A 135 0.38 15.06 -49.77
CA GLY A 135 -0.12 13.93 -49.00
C GLY A 135 0.92 13.25 -48.11
N TRP A 136 2.22 13.46 -48.38
CA TRP A 136 3.31 12.80 -47.66
C TRP A 136 3.47 13.31 -46.22
N ASP A 137 3.52 14.62 -46.01
CA ASP A 137 3.65 15.21 -44.67
C ASP A 137 2.45 14.83 -43.77
N LEU A 138 1.25 14.82 -44.35
CA LEU A 138 0.03 14.40 -43.66
C LEU A 138 0.09 12.91 -43.27
N ARG A 139 0.59 12.04 -44.16
CA ARG A 139 0.76 10.61 -43.88
C ARG A 139 1.78 10.36 -42.78
N GLU A 140 2.90 11.08 -42.75
CA GLU A 140 3.89 10.93 -41.67
C GLU A 140 3.31 11.41 -40.32
N GLN A 141 2.57 12.53 -40.29
CA GLN A 141 1.88 12.99 -39.08
C GLN A 141 0.86 11.96 -38.56
N LEU A 142 0.14 11.31 -39.47
CA LEU A 142 -0.85 10.28 -39.15
C LEU A 142 -0.19 8.97 -38.65
N ALA A 143 0.96 8.61 -39.23
CA ALA A 143 1.79 7.50 -38.77
C ALA A 143 2.38 7.76 -37.38
N GLU A 144 2.83 8.98 -37.11
CA GLU A 144 3.29 9.38 -35.77
C GLU A 144 2.14 9.35 -34.75
N GLY A 145 0.94 9.80 -35.15
CA GLY A 145 -0.28 9.64 -34.34
C GLY A 145 -0.56 8.17 -33.97
N CYS A 146 -0.37 7.24 -34.90
CA CYS A 146 -0.47 5.80 -34.62
C CYS A 146 0.56 5.34 -33.58
N ARG A 147 1.83 5.75 -33.72
CA ARG A 147 2.91 5.40 -32.77
C ARG A 147 2.62 5.92 -31.36
N LEU A 148 2.13 7.16 -31.25
CA LEU A 148 1.76 7.77 -29.97
C LEU A 148 0.58 7.05 -29.30
N ALA A 149 -0.48 6.74 -30.06
CA ALA A 149 -1.63 6.00 -29.53
C ALA A 149 -1.24 4.58 -29.08
N GLN A 150 -0.36 3.90 -29.81
CA GLN A 150 0.20 2.60 -29.39
C GLN A 150 1.01 2.72 -28.08
N ARG A 151 1.82 3.77 -27.93
CA ARG A 151 2.56 4.03 -26.69
C ARG A 151 1.59 4.25 -25.51
N LEU A 152 0.47 4.94 -25.73
CA LEU A 152 -0.56 5.14 -24.72
C LEU A 152 -1.18 3.80 -24.28
N VAL A 153 -1.52 2.92 -25.23
CA VAL A 153 -2.04 1.57 -24.90
C VAL A 153 -1.05 0.79 -24.03
N ARG A 154 0.25 0.82 -24.35
CA ARG A 154 1.30 0.16 -23.56
C ARG A 154 1.40 0.73 -22.14
N LYS A 155 1.39 2.06 -21.98
CA LYS A 155 1.42 2.72 -20.65
C LYS A 155 0.18 2.41 -19.80
N LEU A 156 -0.96 2.18 -20.44
CA LEU A 156 -2.23 1.84 -19.76
C LEU A 156 -2.42 0.34 -19.55
N SER A 157 -1.52 -0.50 -20.08
CA SER A 157 -1.50 -1.93 -19.77
C SER A 157 -0.90 -2.14 -18.38
N PRO A 158 -1.38 -3.12 -17.61
CA PRO A 158 -0.72 -3.50 -16.37
C PRO A 158 0.74 -3.86 -16.69
N ALA A 159 1.69 -3.33 -15.90
CA ALA A 159 3.04 -3.83 -15.92
C ALA A 159 2.99 -5.30 -15.48
N SER A 160 3.41 -6.23 -16.33
CA SER A 160 3.72 -7.58 -15.85
C SER A 160 4.89 -7.43 -14.88
N TYR A 161 4.66 -7.70 -13.60
CA TYR A 161 5.74 -7.98 -12.67
C TYR A 161 6.29 -9.35 -13.05
N GLU A 162 7.08 -9.40 -14.13
CA GLU A 162 8.03 -10.47 -14.35
C GLU A 162 9.39 -9.86 -14.00
N ASP A 163 9.60 -9.61 -12.70
CA ASP A 163 10.94 -9.52 -12.13
C ASP A 163 11.18 -10.88 -11.46
N GLU A 164 11.98 -11.66 -12.17
CA GLU A 164 12.77 -12.82 -11.78
C GLU A 164 12.83 -13.07 -10.26
N ASP A 165 12.06 -14.05 -9.79
CA ASP A 165 12.33 -14.76 -8.54
C ASP A 165 13.67 -15.53 -8.73
N GLU A 166 14.80 -14.84 -8.55
CA GLU A 166 16.07 -15.52 -8.32
C GLU A 166 16.03 -16.19 -6.94
N ASP A 167 15.84 -17.51 -6.98
CA ASP A 167 16.09 -18.51 -5.95
C ASP A 167 17.10 -18.07 -4.87
N VAL A 168 16.62 -17.54 -3.75
CA VAL A 168 17.36 -17.64 -2.48
C VAL A 168 16.87 -18.89 -1.79
N LYS A 169 17.53 -20.02 -2.12
CA LYS A 169 17.56 -21.19 -1.24
C LYS A 169 18.16 -20.76 0.09
N VAL A 170 17.32 -20.50 1.09
CA VAL A 170 17.78 -20.49 2.48
C VAL A 170 17.75 -21.94 2.93
N GLU A 171 18.94 -22.54 3.03
CA GLU A 171 19.14 -23.83 3.65
C GLU A 171 18.55 -23.81 5.07
N GLU A 172 17.57 -24.68 5.30
CA GLU A 172 17.24 -25.18 6.64
C GLU A 172 18.48 -25.92 7.16
N ALA A 173 19.25 -25.26 8.04
CA ALA A 173 20.21 -25.90 8.90
C ALA A 173 19.83 -25.64 10.36
N GLU A 174 19.04 -26.58 10.89
CA GLU A 174 19.33 -27.30 12.12
C GLU A 174 20.09 -26.52 13.22
N ILE A 175 19.34 -26.04 14.22
CA ILE A 175 19.80 -26.07 15.63
C ILE A 175 18.61 -26.49 16.50
N VAL A 176 18.50 -27.79 16.72
CA VAL A 176 17.86 -28.39 17.89
C VAL A 176 18.99 -28.68 18.89
N GLU A 177 18.68 -28.58 20.18
CA GLU A 177 19.53 -28.92 21.34
C GLU A 177 20.48 -27.85 21.87
N GLU A 178 19.94 -26.92 22.66
CA GLU A 178 20.47 -26.70 24.02
C GLU A 178 19.33 -26.16 24.89
N LEU A 179 19.26 -26.54 26.18
CA LEU A 179 18.22 -26.24 27.19
C LEU A 179 17.22 -27.37 27.54
N CYS A 180 17.71 -28.60 27.66
CA CYS A 180 17.36 -29.56 28.72
C CYS A 180 18.66 -30.30 29.02
N ALA A 181 19.20 -30.49 30.22
CA ALA A 181 18.82 -30.38 31.63
C ALA A 181 20.16 -30.53 32.43
N PRO A 182 20.24 -30.68 33.77
CA PRO A 182 19.23 -30.61 34.83
C PRO A 182 19.42 -29.46 35.84
#